data_AF-A0A2E7S9V2-F1
#
_entry.id   AF-A0A2E7S9V2-F1
#
_cell.length_a   1.000
_cell.length_b   1.000
_cell.length_c   1.000
_cell.angle_alpha   90.00
_cell.angle_beta   90.00
_cell.angle_gamma   90.00
#
_symmetry.space_group_name_H-M   'P 1'
#
loop_
_entity.id
_entity.type
_entity.pdbx_description
1 polymer ?
#
loop_
_entity_poly.entity_id
_entity_poly.type
_entity_poly.pdbx_seq_one_letter_code
_entity_poly.pdbx_strand_id
1 'polypeptide(L)' 'KQCLLVDEIVDQRPVVIKSLEDNFIQIPGIAGATILGDGRVSFILDVPSLLN' A
#
# COMPACT_ATOMS: atom_id res chain seq x y z
N LYS A 1 -13.69 -16.98 -3.60
CA LYS A 1 -12.25 -16.79 -3.89
C LYS A 1 -12.13 -15.48 -4.65
N GLN A 2 -11.25 -14.57 -4.23
CA GLN A 2 -11.02 -13.28 -4.89
C GLN A 2 -9.60 -13.25 -5.46
N CYS A 3 -9.38 -12.41 -6.47
CA CYS A 3 -8.08 -12.16 -7.06
C CYS A 3 -7.90 -10.65 -7.26
N LEU A 4 -6.66 -10.17 -7.20
CA LEU A 4 -6.31 -8.82 -7.59
C LEU A 4 -5.58 -8.90 -8.93
N LEU A 5 -6.18 -8.34 -9.98
CA LEU A 5 -5.51 -8.19 -11.27
C LEU A 5 -4.55 -7.00 -11.17
N VAL A 6 -3.31 -7.19 -11.59
CA VAL A 6 -2.26 -6.17 -11.59
C VAL A 6 -1.56 -6.19 -12.95
N ASP A 7 -0.97 -5.05 -13.33
CA ASP A 7 -0.21 -4.94 -14.57
C ASP A 7 1.07 -5.78 -14.52
N GLU A 8 1.79 -5.72 -13.40
CA GLU A 8 3.04 -6.47 -13.20
C GLU A 8 3.37 -6.72 -11.73
N ILE A 9 4.26 -7.68 -11.49
CA ILE A 9 4.89 -7.90 -10.18
C ILE A 9 6.28 -7.29 -10.25
N VAL A 10 6.47 -6.17 -9.54
CA VAL A 10 7.74 -5.43 -9.56
C VAL A 10 8.77 -6.07 -8.61
N ASP A 11 8.34 -6.52 -7.43
CA ASP A 11 9.24 -7.03 -6.39
C ASP A 11 8.49 -7.81 -5.30
N GLN A 12 9.23 -8.62 -4.53
CA GLN A 12 8.75 -9.27 -3.30
C GLN A 12 9.83 -9.17 -2.21
N ARG A 13 9.68 -8.20 -1.30
CA ARG A 13 10.56 -8.02 -0.15
C ARG A 13 9.82 -7.44 1.06
N PRO A 14 10.34 -7.62 2.29
CA PRO A 14 9.86 -6.89 3.45
C PRO A 14 10.01 -5.37 3.24
N VAL A 15 9.01 -4.61 3.66
CA VAL A 15 9.02 -3.14 3.64
C VAL A 15 8.63 -2.60 5.01
N VAL A 16 9.11 -1.39 5.33
CA VAL A 16 8.69 -0.67 6.52
C VAL A 16 7.47 0.17 6.19
N ILE A 17 6.35 -0.11 6.85
CA ILE A 17 5.13 0.68 6.72
C ILE A 17 5.28 1.95 7.55
N LYS A 18 5.06 3.10 6.92
CA LYS A 18 4.93 4.40 7.60
C LYS A 18 3.46 4.75 7.66
N SER A 19 2.98 5.00 8.87
CA SER A 19 1.61 5.44 9.09
C SER A 19 1.41 6.85 8.51
N LEU A 20 0.25 7.08 7.92
CA LEU A 20 -0.14 8.36 7.33
C LEU A 20 -0.90 9.23 8.36
N GLU A 21 -0.42 9.28 9.61
CA GLU A 21 -1.12 9.93 10.73
C GLU A 21 -0.98 11.46 10.77
N ASP A 22 -1.89 12.08 11.54
CA ASP A 22 -2.11 13.50 11.92
C ASP A 22 -2.14 14.57 10.82
N ASN A 23 -1.46 14.38 9.70
CA ASN A 23 -1.35 15.37 8.62
C ASN A 23 -1.88 14.88 7.27
N PHE A 24 -2.35 13.63 7.18
CA PHE A 24 -2.84 13.06 5.92
C PHE A 24 -4.28 12.58 6.04
N ILE A 25 -4.99 12.73 4.93
CA ILE A 25 -6.34 12.20 4.78
C ILE A 25 -6.25 10.69 4.67
N GLN A 26 -7.04 9.99 5.48
CA GLN A 26 -7.22 8.55 5.36
C GLN A 26 -7.93 8.24 4.03
N ILE A 27 -7.26 7.48 3.16
CA ILE A 27 -7.82 7.05 1.87
C ILE A 27 -8.36 5.63 2.06
N PRO A 28 -9.65 5.36 1.76
CA PRO A 28 -10.20 4.02 1.82
C PRO A 28 -9.36 3.02 1.01
N GLY A 29 -9.07 1.86 1.59
CA GLY A 29 -8.24 0.84 0.95
C GLY A 29 -6.72 1.02 1.13
N ILE A 30 -6.26 2.09 1.77
CA ILE A 30 -4.83 2.35 2.03
C ILE A 30 -4.51 2.23 3.52
N ALA A 31 -3.63 1.30 3.88
CA ALA A 31 -3.12 1.11 5.25
C ALA A 31 -1.97 2.07 5.59
N GLY A 32 -1.26 2.59 4.58
CA GLY A 32 -0.11 3.47 4.77
C GLY A 32 0.75 3.59 3.52
N ALA A 33 1.97 4.07 3.69
CA ALA A 33 2.93 4.19 2.59
C ALA A 33 4.35 3.78 3.02
N THR A 34 5.22 3.54 2.04
CA THR A 34 6.65 3.34 2.24
C THR A 34 7.45 4.12 1.20
N ILE A 35 8.72 4.38 1.50
CA ILE A 35 9.67 4.98 0.56
C ILE A 35 10.60 3.86 0.10
N LEU A 36 10.64 3.65 -1.22
CA LEU A 36 11.50 2.65 -1.86
C LEU A 36 12.96 3.13 -1.88
N GLY A 37 13.90 2.21 -2.13
CA GLY A 37 15.33 2.52 -2.18
C GLY A 37 15.72 3.51 -3.29
N ASP A 38 14.86 3.72 -4.28
CA ASP A 38 15.02 4.72 -5.35
C ASP A 38 14.32 6.05 -5.04
N GLY A 39 13.76 6.21 -3.84
CA GLY A 39 13.07 7.42 -3.39
C GLY A 39 11.62 7.54 -3.82
N ARG A 40 11.07 6.60 -4.60
CA ARG A 40 9.64 6.60 -4.93
C ARG A 40 8.79 6.20 -3.73
N VAL A 41 7.57 6.73 -3.69
CA VAL A 41 6.57 6.36 -2.68
C VAL A 41 5.73 5.21 -3.21
N SER A 42 5.50 4.20 -2.37
CA SER A 42 4.56 3.11 -2.63
C SER A 42 3.49 3.07 -1.54
N PHE A 43 2.24 2.87 -1.92
CA PHE A 43 1.14 2.67 -0.98
C PHE A 43 1.03 1.22 -0.55
N ILE A 44 0.56 1.01 0.68
CA ILE A 44 0.25 -0.31 1.23
C ILE A 44 -1.26 -0.46 1.22
N LEU A 45 -1.76 -1.48 0.53
CA LEU A 45 -3.19 -1.76 0.42
C LEU A 45 -3.70 -2.49 1.67
N ASP A 46 -4.84 -2.07 2.19
CA ASP A 46 -5.63 -2.81 3.16
C ASP A 46 -6.62 -3.71 2.42
N VAL A 47 -6.20 -4.94 2.12
CA VAL A 47 -6.99 -5.88 1.29
C VAL A 47 -8.39 -6.14 1.87
N PRO A 48 -8.59 -6.38 3.18
CA PRO A 48 -9.92 -6.49 3.77
C PRO A 48 -10.86 -5.32 3.47
N SER A 49 -10.39 -4.06 3.52
CA SER A 49 -11.26 -2.90 3.26
C SER A 49 -11.62 -2.71 1.79
N LEU A 50 -10.90 -3.34 0.85
CA LEU A 50 -11.24 -3.34 -0.58
C LEU A 50 -12.42 -4.26 -0.94
N LEU A 51 -12.89 -5.09 0.00
CA LEU A 51 -13.88 -6.12 -0.26
C LEU A 51 -15.26 -5.79 0.31
N ASN A 52 -15.41 -4.61 0.92
CA ASN A 52 -16.62 -4.14 1.57
C ASN A 52 -17.48 -3.27 0.64
#